data_AF-A0A522RP05-F1
#
_entry.id   AF-A0A522RP05-F1
#
_cell.length_a   1.000
_cell.length_b   1.000
_cell.length_c   1.000
_cell.angle_alpha   90.00
_cell.angle_beta   90.00
_cell.angle_gamma   90.00
#
_symmetry.space_group_name_H-M   'P 1'
#
loop_
_entity.id
_entity.type
_entity.pdbx_description
1 polymer ?
#
loop_
_entity_poly.entity_id
_entity_poly.type
_entity_poly.pdbx_seq_one_letter_code
_entity_poly.pdbx_strand_id
1 'polypeptide(L)'
;MGHKANQAKAKPPKRRDAVGRYLWLRRLKPGDEVWWDDPDRGLSSGYYTIVTIGSDAAEFPGDSIVSLKSAAGSEAEVFASEIR
;
A
#
# COMPACT_ATOMS: atom_id res chain seq x y z
N MET A 1 5.52 -34.80 -40.94
CA MET A 1 4.65 -35.13 -39.79
C MET A 1 5.23 -34.46 -38.57
N GLY A 2 4.60 -33.38 -38.10
CA GLY A 2 5.05 -32.62 -36.94
C GLY A 2 4.37 -33.11 -35.67
N HIS A 3 5.13 -33.25 -34.59
CA HIS A 3 4.58 -33.36 -33.25
C HIS A 3 5.21 -32.32 -32.33
N LYS A 4 4.31 -31.66 -31.60
CA LYS A 4 4.42 -30.33 -31.00
C LYS A 4 5.21 -30.36 -29.69
N ALA A 5 6.04 -29.33 -29.48
CA ALA A 5 6.63 -29.00 -28.20
C ALA A 5 5.52 -28.69 -27.17
N ASN A 6 5.50 -29.44 -26.08
CA ASN A 6 4.57 -29.21 -24.97
C ASN A 6 5.20 -28.19 -24.01
N GLN A 7 5.02 -26.90 -24.29
CA GLN A 7 5.34 -25.85 -23.33
C GLN A 7 4.26 -25.86 -22.25
N ALA A 8 4.58 -26.38 -21.08
CA ALA A 8 3.80 -26.16 -19.86
C ALA A 8 3.85 -24.66 -19.55
N LYS A 9 2.84 -23.91 -20.00
CA LYS A 9 2.62 -22.54 -19.56
C LYS A 9 2.32 -22.61 -18.06
N ALA A 10 3.28 -22.21 -17.23
CA ALA A 10 3.06 -21.99 -15.81
C ALA A 10 1.83 -21.09 -15.68
N LYS A 11 0.76 -21.62 -15.06
CA LYS A 11 -0.40 -20.80 -14.71
C LYS A 11 0.11 -19.68 -13.79
N PRO A 12 -0.18 -18.40 -14.07
CA PRO A 12 0.15 -17.34 -13.13
C PRO A 12 -0.49 -17.67 -11.78
N PRO A 13 0.19 -17.41 -10.65
CA PRO A 13 -0.37 -17.72 -9.34
C PRO A 13 -1.74 -17.07 -9.24
N LYS A 14 -2.75 -17.89 -8.89
CA LYS A 14 -4.11 -17.42 -8.62
C LYS A 14 -3.98 -16.30 -7.59
N ARG A 15 -4.57 -15.13 -7.85
CA ARG A 15 -4.64 -13.96 -6.97
C ARG A 15 -5.37 -14.25 -5.64
N ARG A 16 -4.90 -15.23 -4.88
CA ARG A 16 -5.03 -15.23 -3.42
C ARG A 16 -3.87 -14.37 -2.93
N ASP A 17 -4.06 -13.61 -1.84
CA ASP A 17 -3.04 -12.89 -1.06
C ASP A 17 -3.11 -11.36 -1.08
N ALA A 18 -3.83 -10.72 -2.01
CA ALA A 18 -3.95 -9.24 -1.99
C ALA A 18 -4.73 -8.72 -0.77
N VAL A 19 -5.77 -9.46 -0.34
CA VAL A 19 -6.60 -9.04 0.80
C VAL A 19 -5.85 -9.16 2.13
N GLY A 20 -4.94 -10.14 2.26
CA GLY A 20 -4.23 -10.40 3.52
C GLY A 20 -3.14 -9.39 3.85
N ARG A 21 -2.42 -8.87 2.82
CA ARG A 21 -1.27 -7.96 3.02
C ARG A 21 -1.64 -6.62 3.64
N TYR A 22 -2.90 -6.23 3.56
CA TYR A 22 -3.36 -4.89 3.89
C TYR A 22 -4.37 -4.89 5.05
N LEU A 23 -4.62 -6.05 5.68
CA LEU A 23 -5.50 -6.13 6.85
C LEU A 23 -4.99 -5.30 8.03
N TRP A 24 -3.67 -5.13 8.15
CA TRP A 24 -3.07 -4.32 9.20
C TRP A 24 -3.39 -2.83 9.04
N LEU A 25 -3.60 -2.34 7.80
CA LEU A 25 -4.00 -0.95 7.53
C LEU A 25 -5.37 -0.63 8.14
N ARG A 26 -6.25 -1.63 8.31
CA ARG A 26 -7.55 -1.46 8.98
C ARG A 26 -7.42 -1.16 10.48
N ARG A 27 -6.22 -1.32 11.04
CA ARG A 27 -5.92 -1.03 12.46
C ARG A 27 -5.32 0.36 12.66
N LEU A 28 -4.94 1.03 11.57
CA LEU A 28 -4.43 2.39 11.61
C LEU A 28 -5.53 3.38 11.97
N LYS A 29 -5.14 4.43 12.68
CA LYS A 29 -6.00 5.55 13.05
C LYS A 29 -5.22 6.86 13.03
N PRO A 30 -5.90 8.01 12.94
CA PRO A 30 -5.29 9.30 13.22
C PRO A 30 -4.49 9.31 14.51
N GLY A 31 -3.28 9.88 14.46
CA GLY A 31 -2.31 9.93 15.54
C GLY A 31 -1.29 8.78 15.54
N ASP A 32 -1.48 7.72 14.76
CA ASP A 32 -0.47 6.67 14.63
C ASP A 32 0.74 7.18 13.83
N GLU A 33 1.94 6.76 14.26
CA GLU A 33 3.17 6.97 13.51
C GLU A 33 3.40 5.80 12.56
N VAL A 34 3.68 6.10 11.29
CA VAL A 34 3.89 5.12 10.23
C VAL A 34 5.07 5.50 9.36
N TRP A 35 5.69 4.50 8.72
CA TRP A 35 6.70 4.74 7.71
C TRP A 35 6.04 4.90 6.34
N TRP A 36 6.27 6.03 5.68
CA TRP A 36 5.89 6.22 4.29
C TRP A 36 7.08 5.92 3.37
N ASP A 37 6.86 5.02 2.39
CA ASP A 37 7.79 4.67 1.33
C ASP A 37 7.45 5.48 0.06
N ASP A 38 8.01 6.69 -0.02
CA ASP A 38 7.82 7.62 -1.13
C ASP A 38 8.24 6.99 -2.48
N PRO A 39 7.32 6.85 -3.46
CA PRO A 39 7.61 6.24 -4.75
C PRO A 39 8.63 7.04 -5.59
N ASP A 40 8.87 8.31 -5.29
CA ASP A 40 9.85 9.17 -5.96
C ASP A 40 11.29 8.90 -5.49
N ARG A 41 11.70 7.62 -5.61
CA ARG A 41 13.02 7.11 -5.20
C ARG A 41 13.32 7.31 -3.70
N GLY A 42 12.28 7.42 -2.89
CA GLY A 42 12.40 7.60 -1.46
C GLY A 42 12.90 8.96 -1.01
N LEU A 43 12.81 10.00 -1.84
CA LEU A 43 13.29 11.35 -1.52
C LEU A 43 12.67 11.92 -0.25
N SER A 44 11.40 11.61 -0.01
CA SER A 44 10.63 12.04 1.17
C SER A 44 10.25 10.88 2.09
N SER A 45 10.84 9.70 1.89
CA SER A 45 10.54 8.56 2.75
C SER A 45 10.93 8.85 4.19
N GLY A 46 10.07 8.45 5.13
CA GLY A 46 10.29 8.77 6.53
C GLY A 46 9.13 8.37 7.43
N TYR A 47 9.29 8.70 8.71
CA TYR A 47 8.22 8.58 9.69
C TYR A 47 7.33 9.81 9.67
N TYR A 48 6.02 9.55 9.59
CA TYR A 48 4.98 10.56 9.60
C TYR A 48 3.86 10.14 10.56
N THR A 49 3.13 11.13 11.07
CA THR A 49 1.91 10.90 11.84
C THR A 49 0.70 10.95 10.92
N ILE A 50 -0.22 10.00 11.06
CA ILE A 50 -1.50 10.00 10.35
C ILE A 50 -2.36 11.14 10.89
N VAL A 51 -2.84 12.01 9.99
CA VAL A 51 -3.80 13.07 10.32
C VAL A 51 -5.23 12.59 10.05
N THR A 52 -5.46 12.03 8.86
CA THR A 52 -6.78 11.60 8.41
C THR A 52 -6.64 10.35 7.55
N ILE A 53 -7.61 9.44 7.67
CA ILE A 53 -7.75 8.28 6.78
C ILE A 53 -9.06 8.49 6.01
N GLY A 54 -8.99 8.46 4.68
CA GLY A 54 -10.18 8.61 3.84
C GLY A 54 -11.27 7.58 4.18
N SER A 55 -12.53 7.99 4.12
CA SER A 55 -13.70 7.18 4.50
C SER A 55 -13.84 5.86 3.73
N ASP A 56 -13.19 5.74 2.58
CA ASP A 56 -13.21 4.54 1.73
C ASP A 56 -12.26 3.44 2.23
N ALA A 57 -11.49 3.70 3.30
CA ALA A 57 -10.55 2.74 3.90
C ALA A 57 -11.21 1.51 4.51
N ALA A 58 -12.53 1.56 4.80
CA ALA A 58 -13.26 0.41 5.31
C ALA A 58 -13.39 -0.73 4.28
N GLU A 59 -13.37 -0.41 2.98
CA GLU A 59 -13.70 -1.34 1.89
C GLU A 59 -12.50 -1.79 1.04
N PHE A 60 -11.44 -0.99 0.85
CA PHE A 60 -10.29 -1.43 0.03
C PHE A 60 -8.93 -0.89 0.53
N PRO A 61 -8.10 -1.73 1.18
CA PRO A 61 -6.99 -1.23 1.99
C PRO A 61 -5.70 -0.97 1.21
N GLY A 62 -5.74 -0.41 0.00
CA GLY A 62 -4.53 -0.10 -0.77
C GLY A 62 -4.59 1.21 -1.53
N ASP A 63 -5.78 1.52 -2.06
CA ASP A 63 -6.04 2.70 -2.88
C ASP A 63 -6.63 3.87 -2.06
N SER A 64 -6.84 3.67 -0.75
CA SER A 64 -7.32 4.73 0.13
C SER A 64 -6.26 5.81 0.29
N ILE A 65 -6.70 7.06 0.29
CA ILE A 65 -5.85 8.21 0.56
C ILE A 65 -5.71 8.41 2.06
N VAL A 66 -4.47 8.57 2.50
CA VAL A 66 -4.09 8.87 3.89
C VAL A 66 -3.36 10.20 3.91
N SER A 67 -3.82 11.13 4.75
CA SER A 67 -3.12 12.39 4.99
C SER A 67 -2.10 12.19 6.12
N LEU A 68 -0.84 12.50 5.83
CA LEU A 68 0.31 12.36 6.71
C LEU A 68 0.90 13.72 7.07
N LYS A 69 1.51 13.81 8.25
CA LYS A 69 2.22 15.00 8.71
C LYS A 69 3.57 14.64 9.31
N SER A 70 4.62 15.30 8.82
CA SER A 70 5.97 15.17 9.37
C SER A 70 6.12 15.97 10.67
N ALA A 71 7.15 15.66 11.46
CA ALA A 71 7.50 16.41 12.66
C ALA A 71 7.80 17.91 12.38
N ALA A 72 8.29 18.23 11.19
CA ALA A 72 8.54 19.61 10.75
C ALA A 72 7.27 20.35 10.30
N GLY A 73 6.12 19.66 10.23
CA GLY A 73 4.83 20.24 9.86
C GLY A 73 4.46 20.13 8.38
N SER A 74 5.32 19.56 7.52
CA SER A 74 4.99 19.24 6.12
C SER A 74 3.92 18.16 6.05
N GLU A 75 3.01 18.29 5.09
CA GLU A 75 1.87 17.38 4.91
C GLU A 75 1.94 16.69 3.55
N ALA A 76 1.47 15.44 3.48
CA ALA A 76 1.44 14.63 2.26
C ALA A 76 0.16 13.79 2.20
N GLU A 77 -0.39 13.62 1.01
CA GLU A 77 -1.49 12.68 0.74
C GLU A 77 -0.93 11.50 -0.03
N VAL A 78 -1.08 10.30 0.54
CA VAL A 78 -0.41 9.10 0.05
C VAL A 78 -1.39 7.95 -0.05
N PHE A 79 -1.07 6.94 -0.85
CA PHE A 79 -1.84 5.72 -0.86
C PHE A 79 -1.52 4.87 0.36
N ALA A 80 -2.54 4.24 0.95
CA ALA A 80 -2.34 3.34 2.09
C ALA A 80 -1.38 2.18 1.76
N SER A 81 -1.29 1.79 0.48
CA SER A 81 -0.34 0.78 0.00
C SER A 81 1.14 1.21 0.03
N GLU A 82 1.43 2.50 0.19
CA GLU A 82 2.78 3.07 0.31
C GLU A 82 3.26 3.14 1.77
N ILE A 83 2.40 2.76 2.72
CA ILE A 83 2.67 2.81 4.16
C ILE A 83 3.15 1.43 4.65
N ARG A 84 4.09 1.40 5.61
CA ARG A 84 4.63 0.17 6.22
C ARG A 84 4.56 0.15 7.73
#